data_AF-A0A2V9U7N5-F1
#
_entry.id   AF-A0A2V9U7N5-F1
#
_cell.length_a   1.000
_cell.length_b   1.000
_cell.length_c   1.000
_cell.angle_alpha   90.00
_cell.angle_beta   90.00
_cell.angle_gamma   90.00
#
_symmetry.space_group_name_H-M   'P 1'
#
loop_
_entity.id
_entity.type
_entity.pdbx_description
1 polymer ?
#
loop_
_entity_poly.entity_id
_entity_poly.type
_entity_poly.pdbx_seq_one_letter_code
_entity_poly.pdbx_strand_id
1 'polypeptide(L)'
;MNLQSLLVSKDEQAVAVLTPVLAGFGLGVQSCGYPDGICRLGEQKFDTVIVDYDDPHSAALVLQNAYQAASGNHAVTVALLSDKAKVRSVFGAGANFVLYKPVSEQHALAT
;
A
#
# COMPACT_ATOMS: atom_id res chain seq x y z
N MET A 1 10.61 11.37 14.74
CA MET A 1 10.01 11.24 13.40
C MET A 1 9.34 9.88 13.37
N ASN A 2 8.01 9.84 13.36
CA ASN A 2 7.26 8.59 13.32
C ASN A 2 6.87 8.36 11.87
N LEU A 3 7.41 7.31 11.28
CA LEU A 3 7.07 6.94 9.92
C LEU A 3 5.62 6.44 9.90
N GLN A 4 4.83 6.85 8.90
CA GLN A 4 3.43 6.44 8.77
C GLN A 4 3.22 5.58 7.53
N SER A 5 2.49 4.50 7.71
CA SER A 5 2.08 3.59 6.64
C SER A 5 0.57 3.55 6.49
N LEU A 6 0.09 3.77 5.26
CA LEU A 6 -1.29 3.62 4.88
C LEU A 6 -1.49 2.28 4.20
N LEU A 7 -2.46 1.50 4.67
CA LEU A 7 -2.84 0.23 4.08
C LEU A 7 -4.26 0.33 3.55
N VAL A 8 -4.39 0.38 2.23
CA VAL A 8 -5.64 0.48 1.49
C VAL A 8 -5.99 -0.89 0.94
N SER A 9 -6.65 -1.71 1.76
CA SER A 9 -7.05 -3.05 1.36
C SER A 9 -8.40 -3.43 1.95
N LYS A 10 -9.19 -4.19 1.17
CA LYS A 10 -10.42 -4.85 1.65
C LYS A 10 -10.14 -6.24 2.23
N ASP A 11 -8.92 -6.73 2.08
CA ASP A 11 -8.50 -8.06 2.49
C ASP A 11 -8.03 -7.99 3.95
N GLU A 12 -8.90 -8.39 4.88
CA GLU A 12 -8.62 -8.37 6.31
C GLU A 12 -7.40 -9.24 6.68
N GLN A 13 -7.11 -10.30 5.91
CA GLN A 13 -5.94 -11.15 6.15
C GLN A 13 -4.65 -10.41 5.80
N ALA A 14 -4.60 -9.73 4.65
CA ALA A 14 -3.46 -8.91 4.28
C ALA A 14 -3.23 -7.77 5.30
N VAL A 15 -4.32 -7.16 5.80
CA VAL A 15 -4.26 -6.14 6.85
C VAL A 15 -3.72 -6.72 8.16
N ALA A 16 -4.23 -7.87 8.58
CA ALA A 16 -3.80 -8.54 9.80
C ALA A 16 -2.33 -8.97 9.78
N VAL A 17 -1.78 -9.31 8.60
CA VAL A 17 -0.37 -9.69 8.45
C VAL A 17 0.54 -8.45 8.33
N LEU A 18 0.16 -7.46 7.53
CA LEU A 18 1.02 -6.29 7.28
C LEU A 18 1.07 -5.33 8.47
N THR A 19 -0.04 -5.20 9.21
CA THR A 19 -0.12 -4.31 10.38
C THR A 19 0.97 -4.59 11.42
N PRO A 20 1.10 -5.82 11.97
CA PRO A 20 2.13 -6.12 12.95
C PRO A 20 3.55 -6.05 12.36
N VAL A 21 3.74 -6.38 11.08
CA VAL A 21 5.04 -6.29 10.41
C VAL A 21 5.52 -4.84 10.37
N LEU A 22 4.69 -3.93 9.85
CA LEU A 22 4.99 -2.50 9.79
C LEU A 22 5.16 -1.90 11.20
N ALA A 23 4.29 -2.27 12.14
CA ALA A 23 4.41 -1.84 13.54
C ALA A 23 5.73 -2.32 14.17
N GLY A 24 6.19 -3.53 13.83
CA GLY A 24 7.48 -4.07 14.24
C GLY A 24 8.68 -3.27 13.71
N PHE A 25 8.55 -2.64 12.54
CA PHE A 25 9.52 -1.68 12.01
C PHE A 25 9.41 -0.28 12.62
N GLY A 26 8.45 -0.05 13.53
CA GLY A 26 8.21 1.26 14.15
C GLY A 26 7.36 2.22 13.30
N LEU A 27 6.66 1.70 12.28
CA LEU A 27 5.73 2.46 11.45
C LEU A 27 4.34 2.49 12.08
N GLY A 28 3.68 3.65 12.07
CA GLY A 28 2.27 3.77 12.43
C GLY A 28 1.39 3.27 11.28
N VAL A 29 0.63 2.20 11.49
CA VAL A 29 -0.23 1.59 10.46
C VAL A 29 -1.65 2.14 10.54
N GLN A 30 -2.17 2.55 9.39
CA GLN A 30 -3.57 2.94 9.23
C GLN A 30 -4.20 2.11 8.12
N SER A 31 -5.16 1.26 8.46
CA SER A 31 -5.94 0.49 7.49
C SER A 31 -7.23 1.22 7.13
N CYS A 32 -7.53 1.34 5.83
CA CYS A 32 -8.77 1.95 5.37
C CYS A 32 -9.21 1.40 3.99
N GLY A 33 -10.45 1.69 3.62
CA GLY A 33 -10.96 1.37 2.28
C GLY A 33 -10.41 2.34 1.21
N TYR A 34 -10.59 1.99 -0.06
CA TYR A 34 -10.18 2.82 -1.20
C TYR A 34 -10.63 4.31 -1.13
N PRO A 35 -11.91 4.65 -0.84
CA PRO A 35 -12.33 6.05 -0.80
C PRO A 35 -11.69 6.83 0.35
N ASP A 36 -11.61 6.23 1.54
CA ASP A 36 -10.96 6.82 2.70
C ASP A 36 -9.45 6.98 2.52
N GLY A 37 -8.81 6.04 1.81
CA GLY A 37 -7.38 6.09 1.52
C GLY A 37 -6.98 7.34 0.76
N ILE A 38 -7.75 7.73 -0.25
CA ILE A 38 -7.50 8.95 -1.03
C ILE A 38 -7.64 10.20 -0.15
N CYS A 39 -8.69 10.25 0.67
CA CYS A 39 -8.90 11.36 1.60
C CYS A 39 -7.72 11.49 2.58
N ARG A 40 -7.30 10.38 3.19
CA ARG A 40 -6.16 10.32 4.11
C ARG A 40 -4.86 10.78 3.47
N LEU A 41 -4.59 10.39 2.21
CA LEU A 41 -3.40 10.82 1.46
C LEU A 41 -3.38 12.34 1.23
N GLY A 42 -4.55 12.97 1.15
CA GLY A 42 -4.67 14.43 1.09
C GLY A 42 -4.50 15.12 2.45
N GLU A 43 -4.96 14.48 3.53
CA GLU A 43 -4.90 15.06 4.89
C GLU A 43 -3.52 14.94 5.54
N GLN A 44 -2.81 13.83 5.34
CA GLN A 44 -1.49 13.61 5.89
C GLN A 44 -0.55 12.93 4.89
N LYS A 45 0.75 13.13 5.07
CA LYS A 45 1.77 12.46 4.29
C LYS A 45 2.09 11.10 4.91
N PHE A 46 2.24 10.11 4.06
CA PHE A 46 2.66 8.77 4.45
C PHE A 46 4.01 8.45 3.83
N ASP A 47 4.84 7.75 4.58
CA ASP A 47 6.13 7.24 4.12
C ASP A 47 5.95 5.96 3.30
N THR A 48 4.89 5.20 3.58
CA THR A 48 4.58 3.95 2.88
C THR A 48 3.09 3.86 2.59
N VAL A 49 2.72 3.49 1.37
CA VAL A 49 1.33 3.32 0.94
C VAL A 49 1.20 1.95 0.30
N ILE A 50 0.47 1.07 0.95
CA ILE A 50 0.22 -0.29 0.47
C ILE A 50 -1.22 -0.33 -0.03
N VAL A 51 -1.43 -0.73 -1.27
CA VAL A 51 -2.75 -0.78 -1.90
C VAL A 51 -3.05 -2.18 -2.41
N ASP A 52 -4.29 -2.62 -2.23
CA ASP A 52 -4.77 -3.85 -2.82
C ASP A 52 -5.07 -3.67 -4.31
N TYR A 53 -4.61 -4.58 -5.15
CA TYR A 53 -4.88 -4.56 -6.59
C TYR A 53 -5.98 -5.54 -7.00
N ASP A 54 -6.99 -5.68 -6.15
CA ASP A 54 -8.25 -6.34 -6.48
C ASP A 54 -9.01 -5.55 -7.56
N ASP A 55 -9.16 -4.23 -7.35
CA ASP A 55 -9.78 -3.31 -8.31
C ASP A 55 -8.72 -2.37 -8.93
N PRO A 56 -8.32 -2.58 -10.20
CA PRO A 56 -7.20 -1.86 -10.81
C PRO A 56 -7.49 -0.35 -10.96
N HIS A 57 -8.74 0.04 -11.15
CA HIS A 57 -9.11 1.46 -11.27
C HIS A 57 -8.96 2.19 -9.94
N SER A 58 -9.52 1.62 -8.87
CA SER A 58 -9.43 2.19 -7.52
C SER A 58 -7.99 2.21 -7.02
N ALA A 59 -7.24 1.13 -7.26
CA ALA A 59 -5.85 1.04 -6.85
C ALA A 59 -4.95 2.06 -7.58
N ALA A 60 -5.16 2.26 -8.89
CA ALA A 60 -4.42 3.26 -9.66
C ALA A 60 -4.69 4.68 -9.15
N LEU A 61 -5.94 5.00 -8.79
CA LEU A 61 -6.29 6.30 -8.19
C LEU A 61 -5.56 6.54 -6.87
N VAL A 62 -5.51 5.53 -5.99
CA VAL A 62 -4.79 5.63 -4.71
C VAL A 62 -3.29 5.85 -4.94
N LEU A 63 -2.67 5.09 -5.84
CA LEU A 63 -1.25 5.24 -6.18
C LEU A 63 -0.94 6.63 -6.75
N GLN A 64 -1.79 7.12 -7.63
CA GLN A 64 -1.61 8.41 -8.27
C GLN A 64 -1.78 9.57 -7.27
N ASN A 65 -2.74 9.46 -6.34
CA ASN A 65 -2.89 10.42 -5.25
C ASN A 65 -1.72 10.35 -4.27
N ALA A 66 -1.22 9.16 -3.93
CA ALA A 66 -0.05 9.00 -3.08
C ALA A 66 1.19 9.66 -3.70
N TYR A 67 1.38 9.48 -5.00
CA TYR A 67 2.46 10.12 -5.75
C TYR A 67 2.34 11.65 -5.76
N GLN A 68 1.13 12.20 -5.93
CA GLN A 68 0.88 13.64 -5.89
C GLN A 68 1.08 14.23 -4.49
N ALA A 69 0.58 13.55 -3.45
CA ALA A 69 0.72 13.96 -2.05
C ALA A 69 2.18 13.95 -1.57
N ALA A 70 3.00 13.08 -2.16
CA ALA A 70 4.41 12.93 -1.85
C ALA A 70 5.28 14.15 -2.22
N SER A 71 4.83 15.08 -3.08
CA SER A 71 5.48 16.36 -3.45
C SER A 71 6.94 16.55 -2.93
N GLY A 72 7.88 15.80 -3.53
CA GLY A 72 9.32 15.88 -3.24
C GLY A 72 9.94 14.78 -2.36
N ASN A 73 9.16 14.02 -1.60
CA ASN A 73 9.63 12.86 -0.82
C ASN A 73 8.89 11.60 -1.29
N HIS A 74 9.56 10.72 -2.04
CA HIS A 74 8.94 9.52 -2.60
C HIS A 74 8.41 8.62 -1.49
N ALA A 75 7.09 8.65 -1.26
CA ALA A 75 6.41 7.64 -0.45
C ALA A 75 6.57 6.27 -1.14
N VAL A 76 6.93 5.25 -0.37
CA VAL A 76 7.10 3.89 -0.87
C VAL A 76 5.72 3.31 -1.16
N THR A 77 5.36 3.19 -2.44
CA THR A 77 4.10 2.56 -2.86
C THR A 77 4.29 1.06 -3.07
N VAL A 78 3.44 0.25 -2.44
CA VAL A 78 3.44 -1.20 -2.55
C VAL A 78 2.07 -1.66 -3.04
N ALA A 79 2.00 -2.50 -4.06
CA ALA A 79 0.73 -3.06 -4.51
C ALA A 79 0.62 -4.56 -4.20
N LEU A 80 -0.52 -4.97 -3.66
CA LEU A 80 -0.83 -6.37 -3.35
C LEU A 80 -1.51 -7.01 -4.56
N LEU A 81 -0.87 -7.99 -5.17
CA LEU A 81 -1.34 -8.69 -6.36
C LEU A 81 -1.67 -10.14 -6.08
N SER A 82 -2.90 -10.55 -6.34
CA SER A 82 -3.24 -11.97 -6.43
C SER A 82 -2.76 -12.61 -7.72
N ASP A 83 -2.82 -11.87 -8.84
CA ASP A 83 -2.55 -12.40 -10.17
C ASP A 83 -1.28 -11.83 -10.78
N LYS A 84 -0.29 -12.70 -11.07
CA LYS A 84 1.01 -12.30 -11.64
C LYS A 84 0.90 -11.63 -13.00
N ALA A 85 -0.14 -11.91 -13.79
CA ALA A 85 -0.30 -11.28 -15.11
C ALA A 85 -0.62 -9.78 -15.01
N LYS A 86 -1.21 -9.33 -13.89
CA LYS A 86 -1.54 -7.93 -13.63
C LYS A 86 -0.35 -7.07 -13.17
N VAL A 87 0.84 -7.66 -13.00
CA VAL A 87 2.04 -6.97 -12.51
C VAL A 87 2.40 -5.75 -13.34
N ARG A 88 2.33 -5.86 -14.67
CA ARG A 88 2.61 -4.75 -15.59
C ARG A 88 1.65 -3.58 -15.40
N SER A 89 0.38 -3.88 -15.10
CA SER A 89 -0.65 -2.88 -14.87
C SER A 89 -0.38 -2.10 -13.57
N VAL A 90 0.13 -2.78 -12.55
CA VAL A 90 0.45 -2.18 -11.26
C VAL A 90 1.67 -1.27 -11.29
N PHE A 91 2.74 -1.71 -11.94
CA PHE A 91 3.92 -0.87 -12.13
C PHE A 91 3.58 0.32 -13.02
N GLY A 92 2.76 0.12 -14.07
CA GLY A 92 2.25 1.21 -14.90
C GLY A 92 1.37 2.21 -14.14
N ALA A 93 0.72 1.79 -13.05
CA ALA A 93 -0.08 2.65 -12.19
C ALA A 93 0.74 3.47 -11.16
N GLY A 94 2.06 3.24 -11.06
CA GLY A 94 2.95 3.97 -10.15
C GLY A 94 3.27 3.26 -8.83
N ALA A 95 3.11 1.93 -8.77
CA ALA A 95 3.61 1.15 -7.64
C ALA A 95 5.14 0.97 -7.73
N ASN A 96 5.83 1.16 -6.61
CA ASN A 96 7.27 0.99 -6.50
C ASN A 96 7.64 -0.47 -6.22
N PHE A 97 6.82 -1.16 -5.42
CA PHE A 97 6.98 -2.58 -5.08
C PHE A 97 5.67 -3.34 -5.30
N VAL A 98 5.79 -4.66 -5.47
CA VAL A 98 4.65 -5.57 -5.64
C VAL A 98 4.80 -6.75 -4.71
N LEU A 99 3.78 -6.99 -3.89
CA LEU A 99 3.67 -8.17 -3.05
C LEU A 99 2.66 -9.13 -3.66
N TYR A 100 2.99 -10.41 -3.75
CA TYR A 100 2.06 -11.41 -4.25
C TYR A 100 1.24 -12.02 -3.11
N LYS A 101 -0.07 -12.14 -3.31
CA LYS A 101 -0.95 -12.91 -2.43
C LYS A 101 -0.83 -14.42 -2.72
N PRO A 102 -0.99 -15.30 -1.72
CA PRO A 102 -1.31 -14.97 -0.32
C PRO A 102 -0.12 -14.34 0.40
N VAL A 103 -0.37 -13.23 1.10
CA VAL A 103 0.63 -12.59 1.96
C VAL A 103 0.73 -13.43 3.23
N SER A 104 1.60 -14.43 3.23
CA SER A 104 1.98 -15.12 4.47
C SER A 104 3.04 -14.28 5.20
N GLU A 105 3.09 -14.38 6.53
CA GLU A 105 4.06 -13.64 7.38
C GLU A 105 5.51 -13.78 6.86
N GLN A 106 5.85 -14.95 6.33
CA GLN A 106 7.15 -15.27 5.73
C GLN A 106 7.48 -14.41 4.49
N HIS A 107 6.47 -14.04 3.70
CA HIS A 107 6.62 -13.16 2.54
C HIS A 107 6.62 -11.68 2.92
N ALA A 108 5.96 -11.31 4.03
CA ALA A 108 5.98 -9.95 4.53
C ALA A 108 7.31 -9.60 5.22
N LEU A 109 8.04 -10.60 5.73
CA LEU A 109 9.36 -10.47 6.36
C LEU A 109 10.54 -10.64 5.39
N ALA A 110 10.29 -11.02 4.14
CA ALA A 110 11.35 -11.26 3.17
C ALA A 110 12.04 -9.94 2.77
N THR A 111 13.22 -9.74 3.35
CA THR A 111 14.15 -8.62 3.16
C THR A 111 14.91 -8.73 1.83
#